data_AF-A0AB39PLY9-F1
#
_entry.id   AF-A0AB39PLY9-F1
#
_cell.length_a   1.000
_cell.length_b   1.000
_cell.length_c   1.000
_cell.angle_alpha   90.00
_cell.angle_beta   90.00
_cell.angle_gamma   90.00
#
_symmetry.space_group_name_H-M   'P 1'
#
loop_
_entity.id
_entity.type
_entity.pdbx_description
1 polymer ?
#
loop_
_entity_poly.entity_id
_entity_poly.type
_entity_poly.pdbx_seq_one_letter_code
_entity_poly.pdbx_strand_id
1 'polypeptide(L)'
;MTYAVTVDVGLPEGASELDALQREGVVLLLRRGLDSIEGIEGPDGMEVELLDDVVAVYPGGALLKLFVDAPALEFAEDATREAIEVLLERTELLAGWEITRCEVELHPDLLQESLDAADGPDAPPADPAERARRHAAAEAASGPSGLGDAEVEVMRHKLRSLASRLAAFPPESFGYSDDEEKRLVDRETAEVAAGALVYAIDLLVDELFGDLAGLEEDGPSLEESDGPFMILEDLPPQFALQYTVLFVRRLIVTAVALTGRLTQPHFGRLSCVAEELLMRLLLTHAEVTADTYGLLTDELRTAWGVFADEVYDDMDHEWLYDPAADDMDQDPGLAHLGIAPIGVKDWFTPFNEEGHVHPYAANGDDDPGDAS
;
A
#
# COMPACT_ATOMS: atom_id res chain seq x y z
N MET A 1 21.59 17.66 9.89
CA MET A 1 20.24 17.18 9.54
C MET A 1 20.29 15.67 9.63
N THR A 2 19.29 15.05 10.25
CA THR A 2 19.24 13.59 10.33
C THR A 2 18.64 13.00 9.06
N TYR A 3 19.33 12.02 8.49
CA TYR A 3 18.91 11.26 7.32
C TYR A 3 18.82 9.78 7.67
N ALA A 4 17.87 9.08 7.07
CA ALA A 4 17.79 7.63 7.12
C ALA A 4 18.38 7.08 5.80
N VAL A 5 19.43 6.27 5.89
CA VAL A 5 20.09 5.66 4.74
C VAL A 5 19.86 4.16 4.77
N THR A 6 19.27 3.61 3.72
CA THR A 6 19.02 2.18 3.55
C THR A 6 20.09 1.60 2.64
N VAL A 7 20.83 0.59 3.13
CA VAL A 7 21.91 -0.10 2.43
C VAL A 7 21.59 -1.59 2.33
N ASP A 8 21.53 -2.13 1.12
CA ASP A 8 21.41 -3.56 0.88
C ASP A 8 22.77 -4.13 0.49
N VAL A 9 23.19 -5.20 1.17
CA VAL A 9 24.46 -5.90 0.94
C VAL A 9 24.19 -7.34 0.54
N GLY A 10 24.70 -7.72 -0.63
CA GLY A 10 24.52 -9.03 -1.24
C GLY A 10 25.66 -9.99 -0.94
N LEU A 11 25.33 -11.29 -0.94
CA LEU A 11 26.32 -12.35 -0.95
C LEU A 11 27.22 -12.29 -2.20
N PRO A 12 28.49 -12.76 -2.11
CA PRO A 12 29.36 -12.89 -3.27
C PRO A 12 28.73 -13.77 -4.37
N GLU A 13 28.99 -13.44 -5.64
CA GLU A 13 28.47 -14.22 -6.76
C GLU A 13 28.79 -15.72 -6.63
N GLY A 14 27.74 -16.55 -6.71
CA GLY A 14 27.86 -18.01 -6.63
C GLY A 14 27.92 -18.59 -5.22
N ALA A 15 27.80 -17.77 -4.17
CA ALA A 15 27.60 -18.26 -2.81
C ALA A 15 26.23 -18.92 -2.63
N SER A 16 26.15 -19.92 -1.74
CA SER A 16 24.87 -20.50 -1.33
C SER A 16 24.15 -19.57 -0.35
N GLU A 17 22.82 -19.60 -0.39
CA GLU A 17 21.97 -18.88 0.57
C GLU A 17 22.32 -19.20 2.03
N LEU A 18 22.10 -18.20 2.89
CA LEU A 18 22.37 -18.28 4.33
C LEU A 18 21.31 -19.12 5.04
N ASP A 19 21.77 -20.12 5.80
CA ASP A 19 20.93 -20.83 6.75
C ASP A 19 20.60 -19.97 7.98
N ALA A 20 19.68 -20.43 8.82
CA ALA A 20 19.22 -19.68 9.99
C ALA A 20 20.35 -19.32 10.97
N LEU A 21 21.35 -20.18 11.14
CA LEU A 21 22.47 -19.93 12.05
C LEU A 21 23.47 -18.93 11.43
N GLN A 22 23.70 -19.04 10.12
CA GLN A 22 24.54 -18.09 9.39
C GLN A 22 23.95 -16.69 9.41
N ARG A 23 22.62 -16.54 9.31
CA ARG A 23 21.95 -15.23 9.40
C ARG A 23 22.17 -14.55 10.76
N GLU A 24 22.05 -15.29 11.86
CA GLU A 24 22.38 -14.78 13.21
C GLU A 24 23.85 -14.35 13.32
N GLY A 25 24.75 -15.11 12.70
CA GLY A 25 26.17 -14.77 12.63
C GLY A 25 26.44 -13.46 11.88
N VAL A 26 25.75 -13.24 10.76
CA VAL A 26 25.86 -12.00 9.96
C VAL A 26 25.35 -10.80 10.74
N VAL A 27 24.19 -10.90 11.43
CA VAL A 27 23.66 -9.83 12.29
C VAL A 27 24.72 -9.41 13.33
N LEU A 28 25.33 -10.40 14.00
CA LEU A 28 26.34 -10.14 15.03
C LEU A 28 27.59 -9.44 14.45
N LEU A 29 28.03 -9.86 13.26
CA LEU A 29 29.21 -9.28 12.60
C LEU A 29 28.96 -7.83 12.16
N LEU A 30 27.81 -7.57 11.55
CA LEU A 30 27.42 -6.23 11.10
C LEU A 30 27.26 -5.27 12.27
N ARG A 31 26.47 -5.65 13.30
CA ARG A 31 26.30 -4.81 14.51
C ARG A 31 27.61 -4.49 15.19
N ARG A 32 28.49 -5.50 15.34
CA ARG A 32 29.82 -5.27 15.93
C ARG A 32 30.69 -4.34 15.07
N GLY A 33 30.54 -4.39 13.75
CA GLY A 33 31.20 -3.49 12.83
C GLY A 33 30.70 -2.05 13.02
N LEU A 34 29.38 -1.86 13.05
CA LEU A 34 28.73 -0.56 13.26
C LEU A 34 29.08 0.05 14.62
N ASP A 35 29.03 -0.74 15.70
CA ASP A 35 29.45 -0.35 17.05
C ASP A 35 30.91 0.15 17.12
N SER A 36 31.75 -0.23 16.14
CA SER A 36 33.16 0.18 16.08
C SER A 36 33.41 1.46 15.29
N ILE A 37 32.36 2.03 14.67
CA ILE A 37 32.43 3.28 13.94
C ILE A 37 32.33 4.42 14.96
N GLU A 38 33.47 5.04 15.29
CA GLU A 38 33.52 6.24 16.15
C GLU A 38 33.06 7.52 15.43
N GLY A 39 32.91 7.45 14.09
CA GLY A 39 32.45 8.52 13.20
C GLY A 39 32.63 8.10 11.74
N ILE A 40 31.76 8.58 10.85
CA ILE A 40 31.80 8.28 9.42
C ILE A 40 32.51 9.45 8.72
N GLU A 41 33.66 9.21 8.10
CA GLU A 41 34.33 10.24 7.30
C GLU A 41 33.68 10.28 5.92
N GLY A 42 33.04 11.41 5.60
CA GLY A 42 32.47 11.68 4.29
C GLY A 42 33.48 12.31 3.33
N PRO A 43 33.08 12.53 2.06
CA PRO A 43 33.94 13.16 1.06
C PRO A 43 34.42 14.54 1.53
N ASP A 44 35.66 14.88 1.18
CA ASP A 44 36.39 16.09 1.60
C ASP A 44 36.72 16.20 3.11
N GLY A 45 36.64 15.10 3.87
CA GLY A 45 37.05 15.04 5.29
C GLY A 45 36.02 15.63 6.27
N MET A 46 34.75 15.64 5.86
CA MET A 46 33.63 16.02 6.71
C MET A 46 33.20 14.83 7.57
N GLU A 47 32.98 15.04 8.87
CA GLU A 47 32.49 13.98 9.77
C GLU A 47 30.96 13.91 9.74
N VAL A 48 30.44 12.71 9.51
CA VAL A 48 29.03 12.31 9.62
C VAL A 48 28.90 11.46 10.88
N GLU A 49 27.90 11.76 11.71
CA GLU A 49 27.67 11.04 12.97
C GLU A 49 26.60 9.97 12.76
N LEU A 50 26.92 8.72 13.11
CA LEU A 50 25.94 7.64 13.15
C LEU A 50 25.17 7.71 14.47
N LEU A 51 23.85 7.88 14.39
CA LEU A 51 22.95 8.06 15.54
C LEU A 51 22.32 6.74 15.97
N ASP A 52 21.87 5.92 15.01
CA ASP A 52 21.20 4.65 15.26
C ASP A 52 21.30 3.70 14.05
N ASP A 53 21.11 2.40 14.27
CA ASP A 53 21.14 1.37 13.23
C ASP A 53 20.11 0.26 13.43
N VAL A 54 19.58 -0.22 12.30
CA VAL A 54 18.75 -1.42 12.23
C VAL A 54 19.38 -2.38 11.22
N VAL A 55 19.59 -3.62 11.63
CA VAL A 55 20.16 -4.69 10.80
C VAL A 55 19.17 -5.83 10.68
N ALA A 56 18.78 -6.14 9.44
CA ALA A 56 17.97 -7.31 9.08
C ALA A 56 18.75 -8.20 8.10
N VAL A 57 18.68 -9.52 8.26
CA VAL A 57 19.41 -10.46 7.40
C VAL A 57 18.42 -11.44 6.77
N TYR A 58 18.52 -11.61 5.45
CA TYR A 58 17.69 -12.49 4.64
C TYR A 58 18.57 -13.57 3.96
N PRO A 59 18.01 -14.62 3.33
CA PRO A 59 18.82 -15.70 2.77
C PRO A 59 19.88 -15.27 1.73
N GLY A 60 19.66 -14.14 1.05
CA GLY A 60 20.53 -13.62 -0.01
C GLY A 60 21.51 -12.51 0.40
N GLY A 61 21.43 -11.99 1.62
CA GLY A 61 22.14 -10.77 2.00
C GLY A 61 21.66 -10.15 3.32
N ALA A 62 21.94 -8.87 3.51
CA ALA A 62 21.49 -8.09 4.67
C ALA A 62 21.06 -6.69 4.27
N LEU A 63 20.04 -6.18 4.95
CA LEU A 63 19.55 -4.81 4.85
C LEU A 63 19.93 -4.04 6.11
N LEU A 64 20.56 -2.90 5.93
CA LEU A 64 20.96 -1.98 6.99
C LEU A 64 20.18 -0.68 6.82
N LYS A 65 19.54 -0.20 7.89
CA LYS A 65 18.96 1.14 7.95
C LYS A 65 19.75 1.95 8.97
N LEU A 66 20.40 3.02 8.52
CA LEU A 66 21.35 3.81 9.29
C LEU A 66 20.82 5.23 9.42
N PHE A 67 20.76 5.74 10.64
CA PHE A 67 20.34 7.11 10.92
C PHE A 67 21.58 7.96 11.14
N VAL A 68 21.82 8.93 10.27
CA VAL A 68 23.05 9.71 10.25
C VAL A 68 22.78 11.21 10.32
N ASP A 69 23.56 11.94 11.11
CA ASP A 69 23.56 13.41 11.08
C ASP A 69 24.57 13.90 10.03
N ALA A 70 24.05 14.54 8.98
CA ALA A 70 24.83 15.06 7.88
C ALA A 70 24.38 16.48 7.47
N PRO A 71 25.23 17.26 6.79
CA PRO A 71 24.86 18.61 6.32
C PRO A 71 23.95 18.60 5.08
N ALA A 72 24.01 17.54 4.25
CA ALA A 72 23.12 17.34 3.11
C ALA A 72 22.93 15.86 2.81
N LEU A 73 21.90 15.56 2.02
CA LEU A 73 21.49 14.21 1.63
C LEU A 73 22.59 13.45 0.87
N GLU A 74 23.27 14.12 -0.07
CA GLU A 74 24.40 13.55 -0.83
C GLU A 74 25.56 13.11 0.10
N PHE A 75 25.84 13.89 1.14
CA PHE A 75 26.86 13.55 2.13
C PHE A 75 26.44 12.37 3.01
N ALA A 76 25.15 12.26 3.36
CA ALA A 76 24.65 11.13 4.12
C ALA A 76 24.80 9.82 3.35
N GLU A 77 24.42 9.81 2.06
CA GLU A 77 24.52 8.61 1.22
C GLU A 77 25.96 8.19 0.96
N ASP A 78 26.80 9.12 0.51
CA ASP A 78 28.20 8.82 0.13
C ASP A 78 29.02 8.35 1.34
N ALA A 79 28.90 9.06 2.47
CA ALA A 79 29.64 8.74 3.67
C ALA A 79 29.20 7.37 4.25
N THR A 80 27.89 7.10 4.25
CA THR A 80 27.35 5.82 4.70
C THR A 80 27.81 4.67 3.82
N ARG A 81 27.78 4.86 2.50
CA ARG A 81 28.26 3.86 1.53
C ARG A 81 29.72 3.50 1.80
N GLU A 82 30.58 4.50 1.94
CA GLU A 82 32.01 4.32 2.22
C GLU A 82 32.23 3.60 3.56
N ALA A 83 31.51 3.97 4.62
CA ALA A 83 31.60 3.29 5.92
C ALA A 83 31.22 1.81 5.84
N ILE A 84 30.16 1.46 5.09
CA ILE A 84 29.76 0.07 4.91
C ILE A 84 30.76 -0.70 4.07
N GLU A 85 31.29 -0.13 2.98
CA GLU A 85 32.36 -0.76 2.20
C GLU A 85 33.57 -1.09 3.08
N VAL A 86 34.03 -0.13 3.88
CA VAL A 86 35.15 -0.32 4.81
C VAL A 86 34.82 -1.37 5.88
N LEU A 87 33.60 -1.40 6.40
CA LEU A 87 33.14 -2.40 7.38
C LEU A 87 33.20 -3.81 6.80
N LEU A 88 32.69 -4.00 5.57
CA LEU A 88 32.70 -5.28 4.87
C LEU A 88 34.12 -5.76 4.60
N GLU A 89 35.02 -4.86 4.17
CA GLU A 89 36.43 -5.18 3.92
C GLU A 89 37.20 -5.56 5.20
N ARG A 90 36.93 -4.87 6.32
CA ARG A 90 37.60 -5.13 7.60
C ARG A 90 37.12 -6.41 8.28
N THR A 91 35.92 -6.86 7.94
CA THR A 91 35.32 -8.05 8.52
C THR A 91 35.65 -9.27 7.67
N GLU A 92 36.65 -10.05 8.07
CA GLU A 92 37.16 -11.20 7.29
C GLU A 92 36.06 -12.16 6.78
N LEU A 93 34.99 -12.36 7.56
CA LEU A 93 33.87 -13.25 7.20
C LEU A 93 32.84 -12.62 6.23
N LEU A 94 32.86 -11.30 6.09
CA LEU A 94 32.02 -10.54 5.15
C LEU A 94 32.84 -10.04 3.94
N ALA A 95 34.14 -10.36 3.90
CA ALA A 95 35.00 -9.99 2.79
C ALA A 95 34.47 -10.61 1.48
N GLY A 96 34.17 -9.76 0.50
CA GLY A 96 33.61 -10.14 -0.80
C GLY A 96 32.10 -9.99 -0.93
N TRP A 97 31.40 -9.54 0.13
CA TRP A 97 30.04 -9.02 0.01
C TRP A 97 30.07 -7.63 -0.63
N GLU A 98 29.04 -7.30 -1.40
CA GLU A 98 28.96 -6.05 -2.16
C GLU A 98 27.66 -5.30 -1.84
N ILE A 99 27.73 -3.96 -1.84
CA ILE A 99 26.53 -3.12 -1.75
C ILE A 99 25.77 -3.21 -3.07
N THR A 100 24.53 -3.70 -3.01
CA THR A 100 23.64 -3.83 -4.17
C THR A 100 22.77 -2.59 -4.36
N ARG A 101 22.40 -1.91 -3.26
CA ARG A 101 21.58 -0.69 -3.25
C ARG A 101 21.97 0.19 -2.06
N CYS A 102 21.98 1.50 -2.26
CA CYS A 102 22.13 2.50 -1.19
C CYS A 102 21.20 3.67 -1.53
N GLU A 103 20.28 4.01 -0.63
CA GLU A 103 19.30 5.07 -0.82
C GLU A 103 19.11 5.87 0.45
N VAL A 104 18.80 7.16 0.31
CA VAL A 104 18.71 8.10 1.43
C VAL A 104 17.36 8.80 1.46
N GLU A 105 16.77 8.86 2.64
CA GLU A 105 15.48 9.45 2.97
C GLU A 105 15.65 10.50 4.07
N LEU A 106 14.75 11.49 4.12
CA LEU A 106 14.68 12.46 5.22
C LEU A 106 14.01 11.84 6.45
N HIS A 107 14.52 12.13 7.65
CA HIS A 107 13.90 11.67 8.90
C HIS A 107 12.46 12.24 9.06
N PRO A 108 11.47 11.45 9.53
CA PRO A 108 10.07 11.87 9.67
C PRO A 108 9.87 13.16 10.49
N ASP A 109 10.63 13.33 11.58
CA ASP A 109 10.55 14.56 12.40
C ASP A 109 11.02 15.82 11.67
N LEU A 110 11.96 15.68 10.72
CA LEU A 110 12.45 16.78 9.88
C LEU A 110 11.58 16.97 8.63
N LEU A 111 10.84 15.95 8.21
CA LEU A 111 9.72 16.11 7.28
C LEU A 111 8.64 16.99 7.93
N GLN A 112 8.31 16.75 9.20
CA GLN A 112 7.39 17.60 9.96
C GLN A 112 7.94 19.02 10.18
N GLU A 113 9.21 19.19 10.52
CA GLU A 113 9.82 20.53 10.64
C GLU A 113 9.91 21.26 9.28
N SER A 114 10.10 20.52 8.18
CA SER A 114 10.01 21.05 6.80
C SER A 114 8.58 21.40 6.40
N LEU A 115 7.58 20.66 6.89
CA LEU A 115 6.15 20.97 6.73
C LEU A 115 5.78 22.21 7.56
N ASP A 116 6.31 22.35 8.77
CA ASP A 116 6.10 23.53 9.63
C ASP A 116 6.80 24.78 9.05
N ALA A 117 7.93 24.61 8.36
CA ALA A 117 8.58 25.67 7.60
C ALA A 117 7.78 26.14 6.37
N ALA A 118 6.76 25.38 5.94
CA ALA A 118 5.86 25.77 4.85
C ALA A 118 4.90 26.93 5.22
N ASP A 119 4.86 27.36 6.49
CA ASP A 119 4.21 28.60 6.95
C ASP A 119 5.15 29.82 6.97
N GLY A 120 6.37 29.66 6.45
CA GLY A 120 7.39 30.71 6.34
C GLY A 120 7.12 31.77 5.24
N PRO A 121 8.07 32.69 4.99
CA PRO A 121 7.93 33.73 3.96
C PRO A 121 7.77 33.19 2.52
N ASP A 122 8.07 31.89 2.31
CA ASP A 122 7.87 31.16 1.06
C ASP A 122 6.55 30.36 1.02
N ALA A 123 5.67 30.51 2.03
CA ALA A 123 4.38 29.85 2.11
C ALA A 123 3.49 30.16 0.88
N PRO A 124 2.71 29.17 0.39
CA PRO A 124 1.75 29.40 -0.67
C PRO A 124 0.77 30.52 -0.27
N PRO A 125 0.36 31.39 -1.21
CA PRO A 125 -0.57 32.46 -0.90
C PRO A 125 -1.90 31.88 -0.42
N ALA A 126 -2.45 32.48 0.65
CA ALA A 126 -3.70 32.05 1.28
C ALA A 126 -4.88 32.08 0.30
N ASP A 127 -4.84 32.97 -0.71
CA ASP A 127 -5.84 33.05 -1.77
C ASP A 127 -5.77 31.82 -2.72
N PRO A 128 -6.82 30.97 -2.77
CA PRO A 128 -6.87 29.82 -3.65
C PRO A 128 -6.66 30.15 -5.14
N ALA A 129 -7.08 31.34 -5.60
CA ALA A 129 -6.95 31.74 -7.00
C ALA A 129 -5.51 32.16 -7.36
N GLU A 130 -4.75 32.66 -6.40
CA GLU A 130 -3.33 32.96 -6.57
C GLU A 130 -2.48 31.68 -6.46
N ARG A 131 -2.88 30.76 -5.57
CA ARG A 131 -2.28 29.42 -5.45
C ARG A 131 -2.41 28.65 -6.77
N ALA A 132 -3.62 28.59 -7.32
CA ALA A 132 -3.88 27.95 -8.61
C ALA A 132 -3.05 28.54 -9.76
N ARG A 133 -2.85 29.87 -9.76
CA ARG A 133 -2.00 30.54 -10.77
C ARG A 133 -0.52 30.21 -10.61
N ARG A 134 -0.02 30.07 -9.37
CA ARG A 134 1.38 29.68 -9.13
C ARG A 134 1.63 28.21 -9.43
N HIS A 135 0.70 27.32 -9.09
CA HIS A 135 0.76 25.91 -9.49
C HIS A 135 0.75 25.77 -11.02
N ALA A 136 -0.18 26.42 -11.72
CA ALA A 136 -0.21 26.40 -13.18
C ALA A 136 1.06 26.98 -13.83
N ALA A 137 1.72 27.96 -13.19
CA ALA A 137 2.98 28.51 -13.66
C ALA A 137 4.20 27.62 -13.35
N ALA A 138 4.18 26.90 -12.22
CA ALA A 138 5.21 25.95 -11.83
C ALA A 138 5.14 24.64 -12.64
N GLU A 139 3.93 24.15 -12.95
CA GLU A 139 3.67 23.08 -13.92
C GLU A 139 4.06 23.48 -15.36
N ALA A 140 3.92 24.75 -15.72
CA ALA A 140 4.39 25.24 -17.01
C ALA A 140 5.92 25.40 -17.08
N ALA A 141 6.59 25.57 -15.93
CA ALA A 141 8.04 25.75 -15.83
C ALA A 141 8.81 24.43 -15.64
N SER A 142 8.21 23.48 -14.95
CA SER A 142 8.64 22.08 -14.91
C SER A 142 8.07 21.42 -16.16
N GLY A 143 8.87 21.30 -17.23
CA GLY A 143 8.43 20.60 -18.44
C GLY A 143 7.78 19.24 -18.09
N PRO A 144 6.90 18.69 -18.95
CA PRO A 144 6.05 17.57 -18.57
C PRO A 144 6.90 16.41 -18.05
N SER A 145 6.85 16.20 -16.74
CA SER A 145 7.18 14.92 -16.10
C SER A 145 6.03 13.93 -16.36
N GLY A 146 5.55 13.89 -17.60
CA GLY A 146 4.59 12.89 -18.05
C GLY A 146 5.38 11.66 -18.43
N LEU A 147 4.87 10.49 -18.04
CA LEU A 147 5.30 9.23 -18.64
C LEU A 147 5.37 9.39 -20.15
N GLY A 148 6.40 8.81 -20.76
CA GLY A 148 6.50 8.88 -22.22
C GLY A 148 5.29 8.19 -22.86
N ASP A 149 4.81 8.67 -24.00
CA ASP A 149 3.69 8.06 -24.74
C ASP A 149 3.87 6.53 -24.93
N ALA A 150 5.12 6.08 -25.03
CA ALA A 150 5.47 4.66 -25.11
C ALA A 150 5.16 3.88 -23.82
N GLU A 151 5.39 4.46 -22.63
CA GLU A 151 5.11 3.84 -21.34
C GLU A 151 3.60 3.73 -21.10
N VAL A 152 2.86 4.79 -21.45
CA VAL A 152 1.39 4.80 -21.43
C VAL A 152 0.82 3.69 -22.33
N GLU A 153 1.35 3.55 -23.54
CA GLU A 153 0.92 2.51 -24.48
C GLU A 153 1.26 1.09 -23.99
N VAL A 154 2.44 0.91 -23.39
CA VAL A 154 2.84 -0.38 -22.79
C VAL A 154 1.89 -0.76 -21.66
N MET A 155 1.54 0.18 -20.78
CA MET A 155 0.61 -0.08 -19.70
C MET A 155 -0.80 -0.36 -20.23
N ARG A 156 -1.29 0.41 -21.21
CA ARG A 156 -2.57 0.15 -21.86
C ARG A 156 -2.63 -1.27 -22.43
N HIS A 157 -1.58 -1.67 -23.16
CA HIS A 157 -1.49 -3.02 -23.71
C HIS A 157 -1.50 -4.10 -22.61
N LYS A 158 -0.75 -3.89 -21.53
CA LYS A 158 -0.72 -4.78 -20.37
C LYS A 158 -2.11 -4.95 -19.76
N LEU A 159 -2.82 -3.86 -19.45
CA LEU A 159 -4.16 -3.91 -18.86
C LEU A 159 -5.13 -4.65 -19.77
N ARG A 160 -5.16 -4.34 -21.06
CA ARG A 160 -6.02 -5.04 -22.03
C ARG A 160 -5.75 -6.54 -22.09
N SER A 161 -4.49 -6.96 -21.96
CA SER A 161 -4.13 -8.38 -21.93
C SER A 161 -4.65 -9.12 -20.68
N LEU A 162 -4.83 -8.38 -19.57
CA LEU A 162 -5.35 -8.91 -18.30
C LEU A 162 -6.87 -9.01 -18.26
N ALA A 163 -7.59 -8.23 -19.08
CA ALA A 163 -9.05 -8.13 -19.07
C ALA A 163 -9.76 -9.50 -19.06
N SER A 164 -9.30 -10.44 -19.89
CA SER A 164 -9.89 -11.78 -20.00
C SER A 164 -9.78 -12.65 -18.74
N ARG A 165 -8.94 -12.26 -17.77
CA ARG A 165 -8.83 -12.97 -16.48
C ARG A 165 -10.05 -12.71 -15.60
N LEU A 166 -10.79 -11.62 -15.82
CA LEU A 166 -12.04 -11.31 -15.12
C LEU A 166 -13.22 -12.07 -15.75
N ALA A 167 -13.15 -13.40 -15.73
CA ALA A 167 -13.98 -14.27 -16.58
C ALA A 167 -15.49 -14.19 -16.33
N ALA A 168 -15.93 -13.69 -15.18
CA ALA A 168 -17.35 -13.51 -14.86
C ALA A 168 -17.96 -12.26 -15.52
N PHE A 169 -17.14 -11.29 -15.92
CA PHE A 169 -17.59 -9.96 -16.32
C PHE A 169 -17.12 -9.66 -17.75
N PRO A 170 -17.99 -9.85 -18.75
CA PRO A 170 -17.65 -9.52 -20.13
C PRO A 170 -17.61 -7.99 -20.33
N PRO A 171 -17.12 -7.47 -21.47
CA PRO A 171 -17.03 -6.04 -21.71
C PRO A 171 -18.35 -5.26 -21.51
N GLU A 172 -19.49 -5.93 -21.69
CA GLU A 172 -20.82 -5.37 -21.46
C GLU A 172 -21.03 -4.93 -20.00
N SER A 173 -20.43 -5.63 -19.03
CA SER A 173 -20.44 -5.24 -17.62
C SER A 173 -19.70 -3.94 -17.33
N PHE A 174 -18.95 -3.43 -18.31
CA PHE A 174 -18.23 -2.16 -18.25
C PHE A 174 -18.85 -1.12 -19.21
N GLY A 175 -20.07 -1.35 -19.73
CA GLY A 175 -20.79 -0.40 -20.57
C GLY A 175 -20.49 -0.48 -22.07
N TYR A 176 -19.76 -1.50 -22.54
CA TYR A 176 -19.65 -1.80 -23.97
C TYR A 176 -20.97 -2.37 -24.52
N SER A 177 -21.28 -2.08 -25.78
CA SER A 177 -22.39 -2.68 -26.51
C SER A 177 -22.08 -2.69 -28.01
N ASP A 178 -22.49 -3.74 -28.73
CA ASP A 178 -22.46 -3.76 -30.20
C ASP A 178 -23.49 -2.78 -30.81
N ASP A 179 -24.54 -2.44 -30.05
CA ASP A 179 -25.54 -1.42 -30.39
C ASP A 179 -25.03 -0.02 -30.03
N GLU A 180 -24.78 0.83 -31.05
CA GLU A 180 -24.22 2.18 -30.88
C GLU A 180 -25.08 3.07 -29.98
N GLU A 181 -26.41 2.89 -29.96
CA GLU A 181 -27.32 3.71 -29.15
C GLU A 181 -27.23 3.40 -27.65
N LYS A 182 -26.70 2.23 -27.30
CA LYS A 182 -26.56 1.76 -25.90
C LYS A 182 -25.11 1.72 -25.43
N ARG A 183 -24.16 2.00 -26.32
CA ARG A 183 -22.73 1.97 -26.01
C ARG A 183 -22.37 3.19 -25.17
N LEU A 184 -21.93 2.96 -23.94
CA LEU A 184 -21.46 4.01 -23.04
C LEU A 184 -19.96 4.24 -23.21
N VAL A 185 -19.20 3.17 -23.45
CA VAL A 185 -17.76 3.21 -23.68
C VAL A 185 -17.38 2.33 -24.86
N ASP A 186 -16.24 2.60 -25.49
CA ASP A 186 -15.72 1.70 -26.50
C ASP A 186 -15.16 0.40 -25.90
N ARG A 187 -14.89 -0.58 -26.77
CA ARG A 187 -14.42 -1.90 -26.35
C ARG A 187 -13.05 -1.85 -25.67
N GLU A 188 -12.17 -0.98 -26.16
CA GLU A 188 -10.83 -0.85 -25.61
C GLU A 188 -10.89 -0.26 -24.20
N THR A 189 -11.70 0.76 -23.96
CA THR A 189 -11.93 1.33 -22.63
C THR A 189 -12.50 0.27 -21.67
N ALA A 190 -13.47 -0.53 -22.11
CA ALA A 190 -14.00 -1.64 -21.30
C ALA A 190 -12.92 -2.70 -20.97
N GLU A 191 -12.07 -3.05 -21.95
CA GLU A 191 -10.94 -3.97 -21.74
C GLU A 191 -9.89 -3.38 -20.77
N VAL A 192 -9.59 -2.09 -20.86
CA VAL A 192 -8.67 -1.41 -19.93
C VAL A 192 -9.25 -1.37 -18.51
N ALA A 193 -10.54 -1.05 -18.35
CA ALA A 193 -11.20 -1.02 -17.05
C ALA A 193 -11.18 -2.38 -16.34
N ALA A 194 -11.55 -3.44 -17.06
CA ALA A 194 -11.49 -4.82 -16.55
C ALA A 194 -10.05 -5.24 -16.22
N GLY A 195 -9.10 -4.90 -17.09
CA GLY A 195 -7.69 -5.17 -16.90
C GLY A 195 -7.09 -4.47 -15.68
N ALA A 196 -7.50 -3.23 -15.42
CA ALA A 196 -7.07 -2.44 -14.28
C ALA A 196 -7.53 -3.06 -12.95
N LEU A 197 -8.76 -3.59 -12.89
CA LEU A 197 -9.23 -4.34 -11.72
C LEU A 197 -8.36 -5.59 -11.48
N VAL A 198 -8.04 -6.34 -12.53
CA VAL A 198 -7.16 -7.52 -12.41
C VAL A 198 -5.76 -7.13 -11.95
N TYR A 199 -5.24 -5.98 -12.40
CA TYR A 199 -3.96 -5.46 -11.94
C TYR A 199 -4.01 -5.02 -10.47
N ALA A 200 -5.09 -4.36 -10.06
CA ALA A 200 -5.33 -3.93 -8.69
C ALA A 200 -5.47 -5.10 -7.71
N ILE A 201 -5.91 -6.28 -8.15
CA ILE A 201 -5.92 -7.50 -7.31
C ILE A 201 -4.53 -7.84 -6.80
N ASP A 202 -3.50 -7.80 -7.67
CA ASP A 202 -2.14 -8.14 -7.27
C ASP A 202 -1.61 -7.12 -6.25
N LEU A 203 -1.84 -5.82 -6.49
CA LEU A 203 -1.45 -4.74 -5.57
C LEU A 203 -2.13 -4.87 -4.21
N LEU A 204 -3.47 -4.98 -4.20
CA LEU A 204 -4.26 -5.07 -2.98
C LEU A 204 -3.81 -6.24 -2.09
N VAL A 205 -3.53 -7.40 -2.68
CA VAL A 205 -3.10 -8.57 -1.91
C VAL A 205 -1.71 -8.37 -1.33
N ASP A 206 -0.76 -7.85 -2.12
CA ASP A 206 0.61 -7.60 -1.65
C ASP A 206 0.62 -6.52 -0.55
N GLU A 207 -0.15 -5.44 -0.72
CA GLU A 207 -0.26 -4.35 0.25
C GLU A 207 -0.96 -4.81 1.54
N LEU A 208 -2.01 -5.64 1.47
CA LEU A 208 -2.62 -6.24 2.67
C LEU A 208 -1.62 -7.11 3.46
N PHE A 209 -0.71 -7.83 2.79
CA PHE A 209 0.34 -8.58 3.48
C PHE A 209 1.41 -7.66 4.07
N GLY A 210 1.74 -6.56 3.40
CA GLY A 210 2.59 -5.50 3.95
C GLY A 210 2.01 -4.91 5.23
N ASP A 211 0.74 -4.52 5.19
CA ASP A 211 0.00 -3.98 6.34
C ASP A 211 -0.07 -4.98 7.49
N LEU A 212 -0.30 -6.27 7.20
CA LEU A 212 -0.27 -7.30 8.23
C LEU A 212 1.10 -7.39 8.91
N ALA A 213 2.19 -7.33 8.14
CA ALA A 213 3.53 -7.40 8.68
C ALA A 213 3.84 -6.18 9.57
N GLY A 214 3.50 -4.97 9.12
CA GLY A 214 3.67 -3.75 9.93
C GLY A 214 2.85 -3.80 11.22
N LEU A 215 1.62 -4.28 11.15
CA LEU A 215 0.75 -4.37 12.32
C LEU A 215 1.24 -5.41 13.34
N GLU A 216 1.84 -6.52 12.89
CA GLU A 216 2.45 -7.52 13.78
C GLU A 216 3.67 -6.97 14.55
N GLU A 217 4.30 -5.90 14.06
CA GLU A 217 5.47 -5.26 14.67
C GLU A 217 5.10 -4.11 15.62
N ASP A 218 4.13 -3.26 15.24
CA ASP A 218 3.93 -1.95 15.88
C ASP A 218 2.85 -1.89 16.97
N GLY A 219 1.81 -2.73 16.94
CA GLY A 219 0.72 -2.61 17.93
C GLY A 219 -0.44 -3.58 17.72
N PRO A 220 -1.36 -3.72 18.70
CA PRO A 220 -2.46 -4.68 18.60
C PRO A 220 -3.54 -4.29 17.58
N SER A 221 -3.60 -3.01 17.17
CA SER A 221 -4.56 -2.45 16.20
C SER A 221 -4.00 -1.23 15.47
N LEU A 222 -4.59 -0.87 14.32
CA LEU A 222 -4.19 0.29 13.52
C LEU A 222 -4.11 1.58 14.36
N GLU A 223 -5.14 1.88 15.15
CA GLU A 223 -5.19 3.10 16.00
C GLU A 223 -4.02 3.20 17.01
N GLU A 224 -3.45 2.05 17.40
CA GLU A 224 -2.35 1.98 18.37
C GLU A 224 -0.98 1.83 17.69
N SER A 225 -0.93 1.85 16.36
CA SER A 225 0.29 1.76 15.58
C SER A 225 0.67 3.13 15.02
N ASP A 226 1.97 3.43 15.06
CA ASP A 226 2.56 4.64 14.46
C ASP A 226 3.13 4.37 13.04
N GLY A 227 2.94 3.15 12.51
CA GLY A 227 3.45 2.73 11.21
C GLY A 227 2.58 3.24 10.05
N PRO A 228 3.15 3.40 8.83
CA PRO A 228 2.37 3.71 7.64
C PRO A 228 1.66 2.46 7.11
N PHE A 229 0.35 2.55 6.85
CA PHE A 229 -0.43 1.44 6.29
C PHE A 229 -1.06 1.83 4.95
N MET A 230 -1.01 0.91 3.98
CA MET A 230 -1.44 1.19 2.61
C MET A 230 -2.94 0.96 2.43
N ILE A 231 -3.47 -0.15 2.95
CA ILE A 231 -4.88 -0.54 2.80
C ILE A 231 -5.68 -0.19 4.05
N LEU A 232 -5.10 -0.36 5.24
CA LEU A 232 -5.85 -0.15 6.48
C LEU A 232 -6.23 1.33 6.70
N GLU A 233 -5.44 2.28 6.19
CA GLU A 233 -5.76 3.72 6.23
C GLU A 233 -6.92 4.10 5.29
N ASP A 234 -7.16 3.32 4.24
CA ASP A 234 -8.25 3.52 3.28
C ASP A 234 -9.57 2.84 3.71
N LEU A 235 -9.55 2.10 4.82
CA LEU A 235 -10.76 1.59 5.47
C LEU A 235 -11.45 2.70 6.28
N PRO A 236 -12.73 2.53 6.68
CA PRO A 236 -13.41 3.58 7.40
C PRO A 236 -12.71 3.91 8.74
N PRO A 237 -12.25 5.16 8.94
CA PRO A 237 -11.26 5.49 9.97
C PRO A 237 -11.81 5.39 11.40
N GLN A 238 -13.12 5.54 11.60
CA GLN A 238 -13.73 5.43 12.93
C GLN A 238 -13.59 4.03 13.55
N PHE A 239 -13.27 3.01 12.73
CA PHE A 239 -13.07 1.65 13.22
C PHE A 239 -11.60 1.23 13.35
N ALA A 240 -10.65 2.18 13.32
CA ALA A 240 -9.21 1.91 13.37
C ALA A 240 -8.79 1.03 14.56
N LEU A 241 -9.44 1.20 15.72
CA LEU A 241 -9.17 0.39 16.92
C LEU A 241 -9.54 -1.10 16.73
N GLN A 242 -10.48 -1.42 15.83
CA GLN A 242 -10.90 -2.80 15.56
C GLN A 242 -10.08 -3.46 14.45
N TYR A 243 -9.24 -2.71 13.73
CA TYR A 243 -8.32 -3.24 12.71
C TYR A 243 -7.10 -3.87 13.36
N THR A 244 -7.32 -5.04 13.94
CA THR A 244 -6.32 -5.88 14.62
C THR A 244 -5.64 -6.87 13.67
N VAL A 245 -4.52 -7.48 14.08
CA VAL A 245 -3.87 -8.59 13.32
C VAL A 245 -4.87 -9.67 12.89
N LEU A 246 -5.82 -10.04 13.76
CA LEU A 246 -6.85 -11.01 13.41
C LEU A 246 -7.80 -10.48 12.32
N PHE A 247 -8.23 -9.22 12.43
CA PHE A 247 -9.06 -8.58 11.42
C PHE A 247 -8.35 -8.59 10.05
N VAL A 248 -7.09 -8.17 9.98
CA VAL A 248 -6.32 -8.13 8.73
C VAL A 248 -6.15 -9.52 8.13
N ARG A 249 -5.85 -10.54 8.95
CA ARG A 249 -5.79 -11.93 8.46
C ARG A 249 -7.12 -12.41 7.88
N ARG A 250 -8.25 -12.02 8.47
CA ARG A 250 -9.59 -12.34 7.92
C ARG A 250 -9.85 -11.57 6.63
N LEU A 251 -9.45 -10.31 6.57
CA LEU A 251 -9.56 -9.45 5.38
C LEU A 251 -8.75 -10.02 4.21
N ILE A 252 -7.49 -10.44 4.42
CA ILE A 252 -6.65 -11.11 3.42
C ILE A 252 -7.33 -12.36 2.87
N VAL A 253 -7.81 -13.24 3.74
CA VAL A 253 -8.48 -14.48 3.30
C VAL A 253 -9.75 -14.16 2.52
N THR A 254 -10.46 -13.10 2.91
CA THR A 254 -11.66 -12.62 2.20
C THR A 254 -11.29 -12.06 0.83
N ALA A 255 -10.22 -11.26 0.73
CA ALA A 255 -9.68 -10.73 -0.52
C ALA A 255 -9.29 -11.85 -1.48
N VAL A 256 -8.55 -12.86 -1.01
CA VAL A 256 -8.16 -14.02 -1.83
C VAL A 256 -9.38 -14.81 -2.31
N ALA A 257 -10.39 -15.00 -1.45
CA ALA A 257 -11.61 -15.69 -1.82
C ALA A 257 -12.45 -14.90 -2.85
N LEU A 258 -12.63 -13.59 -2.63
CA LEU A 258 -13.35 -12.68 -3.52
C LEU A 258 -12.69 -12.62 -4.90
N THR A 259 -11.40 -12.34 -4.95
CA THR A 259 -10.63 -12.19 -6.20
C THR A 259 -10.50 -13.53 -6.95
N GLY A 260 -10.43 -14.63 -6.22
CA GLY A 260 -10.56 -15.98 -6.78
C GLY A 260 -11.90 -16.22 -7.49
N ARG A 261 -13.01 -15.64 -7.00
CA ARG A 261 -14.32 -15.71 -7.67
C ARG A 261 -14.43 -14.75 -8.85
N LEU A 262 -13.86 -13.55 -8.77
CA LEU A 262 -13.80 -12.58 -9.87
C LEU A 262 -13.17 -13.19 -11.14
N THR A 263 -12.22 -14.11 -10.95
CA THR A 263 -11.52 -14.78 -12.06
C THR A 263 -12.17 -16.08 -12.55
N GLN A 264 -13.31 -16.48 -11.96
CA GLN A 264 -14.09 -17.64 -12.41
C GLN A 264 -15.21 -17.21 -13.35
N PRO A 265 -15.78 -18.12 -14.17
CA PRO A 265 -16.88 -17.78 -15.09
C PRO A 265 -18.18 -17.34 -14.40
N HIS A 266 -18.32 -17.58 -13.10
CA HIS A 266 -19.52 -17.28 -12.33
C HIS A 266 -19.11 -16.63 -11.01
N PHE A 267 -19.35 -15.32 -10.87
CA PHE A 267 -19.04 -14.58 -9.66
C PHE A 267 -20.10 -14.75 -8.56
N GLY A 268 -21.38 -14.69 -8.95
CA GLY A 268 -22.50 -14.58 -8.02
C GLY A 268 -22.72 -13.13 -7.60
N ARG A 269 -22.72 -12.87 -6.29
CA ARG A 269 -22.79 -11.54 -5.69
C ARG A 269 -21.71 -11.38 -4.62
N LEU A 270 -21.58 -10.16 -4.09
CA LEU A 270 -20.85 -9.94 -2.85
C LEU A 270 -21.60 -10.60 -1.68
N SER A 271 -20.86 -11.25 -0.79
CA SER A 271 -21.40 -12.14 0.23
C SER A 271 -21.46 -11.47 1.60
N CYS A 272 -20.65 -10.46 1.86
CA CYS A 272 -20.59 -9.75 3.15
C CYS A 272 -19.97 -8.34 2.98
N VAL A 273 -20.09 -7.50 4.02
CA VAL A 273 -19.57 -6.12 4.03
C VAL A 273 -18.07 -6.07 3.74
N ALA A 274 -17.29 -7.03 4.26
CA ALA A 274 -15.86 -7.08 3.99
C ALA A 274 -15.56 -7.24 2.50
N GLU A 275 -16.36 -7.99 1.75
CA GLU A 275 -16.21 -8.10 0.30
C GLU A 275 -16.61 -6.81 -0.44
N GLU A 276 -17.60 -6.08 0.07
CA GLU A 276 -17.98 -4.76 -0.47
C GLU A 276 -16.86 -3.74 -0.26
N LEU A 277 -16.28 -3.67 0.94
CA LEU A 277 -15.13 -2.82 1.21
C LEU A 277 -13.92 -3.16 0.33
N LEU A 278 -13.62 -4.46 0.16
CA LEU A 278 -12.54 -4.90 -0.72
C LEU A 278 -12.80 -4.57 -2.20
N MET A 279 -14.05 -4.67 -2.66
CA MET A 279 -14.42 -4.25 -4.02
C MET A 279 -14.22 -2.74 -4.20
N ARG A 280 -14.56 -1.92 -3.19
CA ARG A 280 -14.35 -0.48 -3.20
C ARG A 280 -12.86 -0.17 -3.30
N LEU A 281 -12.04 -0.81 -2.47
CA LEU A 281 -10.59 -0.68 -2.52
C LEU A 281 -10.05 -1.07 -3.91
N LEU A 282 -10.48 -2.19 -4.49
CA LEU A 282 -10.07 -2.58 -5.85
C LEU A 282 -10.38 -1.51 -6.90
N LEU A 283 -11.56 -0.89 -6.84
CA LEU A 283 -11.95 0.19 -7.74
C LEU A 283 -11.07 1.44 -7.54
N THR A 284 -10.80 1.80 -6.28
CA THR A 284 -9.89 2.90 -5.93
C THR A 284 -8.48 2.64 -6.47
N HIS A 285 -7.90 1.46 -6.23
CA HIS A 285 -6.57 1.10 -6.73
C HIS A 285 -6.52 1.05 -8.27
N ALA A 286 -7.61 0.63 -8.93
CA ALA A 286 -7.71 0.66 -10.37
C ALA A 286 -7.72 2.10 -10.92
N GLU A 287 -8.43 3.02 -10.26
CA GLU A 287 -8.43 4.45 -10.62
C GLU A 287 -7.06 5.09 -10.40
N VAL A 288 -6.44 4.88 -9.23
CA VAL A 288 -5.09 5.37 -8.91
C VAL A 288 -4.07 4.83 -9.90
N THR A 289 -4.15 3.55 -10.26
CA THR A 289 -3.29 2.95 -11.30
C THR A 289 -3.48 3.66 -12.63
N ALA A 290 -4.72 3.86 -13.08
CA ALA A 290 -4.97 4.53 -14.34
C ALA A 290 -4.49 5.99 -14.34
N ASP A 291 -4.63 6.71 -13.23
CA ASP A 291 -4.15 8.08 -13.09
C ASP A 291 -2.62 8.13 -13.16
N THR A 292 -1.96 7.26 -12.38
CA THR A 292 -0.50 7.11 -12.34
C THR A 292 0.09 6.88 -13.72
N TYR A 293 -0.60 6.10 -14.57
CA TYR A 293 -0.15 5.80 -15.93
C TYR A 293 -0.71 6.73 -17.02
N GLY A 294 -1.40 7.81 -16.66
CA GLY A 294 -1.98 8.76 -17.62
C GLY A 294 -3.08 8.17 -18.50
N LEU A 295 -3.75 7.12 -18.03
CA LEU A 295 -4.84 6.40 -18.69
C LEU A 295 -6.23 6.80 -18.17
N LEU A 296 -6.30 7.56 -17.08
CA LEU A 296 -7.57 7.94 -16.47
C LEU A 296 -8.36 8.91 -17.37
N THR A 297 -9.53 8.48 -17.79
CA THR A 297 -10.46 9.25 -18.62
C THR A 297 -11.87 9.19 -18.04
N ASP A 298 -12.75 10.11 -18.47
CA ASP A 298 -14.16 10.09 -18.08
C ASP A 298 -14.88 8.83 -18.55
N GLU A 299 -14.46 8.25 -19.70
CA GLU A 299 -14.99 6.97 -20.17
C GLU A 299 -14.56 5.83 -19.25
N LEU A 300 -13.32 5.83 -18.74
CA LEU A 300 -12.85 4.80 -17.80
C LEU A 300 -13.60 4.87 -16.46
N ARG A 301 -13.84 6.08 -15.95
CA ARG A 301 -14.71 6.29 -14.77
C ARG A 301 -16.15 5.82 -15.03
N THR A 302 -16.67 6.09 -16.22
CA THR A 302 -18.00 5.60 -16.63
C THR A 302 -18.04 4.08 -16.64
N ALA A 303 -17.00 3.42 -17.17
CA ALA A 303 -16.90 1.96 -17.22
C ALA A 303 -16.92 1.34 -15.82
N TRP A 304 -16.15 1.90 -14.87
CA TRP A 304 -16.17 1.44 -13.47
C TRP A 304 -17.48 1.76 -12.75
N GLY A 305 -18.14 2.88 -13.06
CA GLY A 305 -19.47 3.17 -12.53
C GLY A 305 -20.51 2.13 -12.96
N VAL A 306 -20.53 1.76 -14.24
CA VAL A 306 -21.42 0.69 -14.75
C VAL A 306 -21.12 -0.65 -14.07
N PHE A 307 -19.83 -0.98 -13.91
CA PHE A 307 -19.42 -2.21 -13.23
C PHE A 307 -19.81 -2.20 -11.74
N ALA A 308 -19.64 -1.07 -11.05
CA ALA A 308 -20.05 -0.91 -9.66
C ALA A 308 -21.56 -1.09 -9.50
N ASP A 309 -22.37 -0.47 -10.37
CA ASP A 309 -23.83 -0.63 -10.40
C ASP A 309 -24.28 -2.09 -10.63
N GLU A 310 -23.44 -2.92 -11.28
CA GLU A 310 -23.72 -4.35 -11.50
C GLU A 310 -23.30 -5.22 -10.31
N VAL A 311 -22.17 -4.92 -9.65
CA VAL A 311 -21.57 -5.80 -8.63
C VAL A 311 -22.13 -5.57 -7.22
N TYR A 312 -22.55 -4.34 -6.91
CA TYR A 312 -23.13 -3.99 -5.63
C TYR A 312 -24.66 -4.13 -5.66
N ASP A 313 -25.21 -4.76 -4.62
CA ASP A 313 -26.66 -4.85 -4.44
C ASP A 313 -27.24 -3.51 -3.92
N ASP A 314 -26.46 -2.77 -3.12
CA ASP A 314 -26.75 -1.43 -2.60
C ASP A 314 -25.45 -0.65 -2.26
N MET A 315 -25.59 0.60 -1.82
CA MET A 315 -24.48 1.49 -1.46
C MET A 315 -24.32 1.63 0.07
N ASP A 316 -24.79 0.66 0.85
CA ASP A 316 -24.82 0.79 2.32
C ASP A 316 -23.40 0.84 2.91
N HIS A 317 -22.43 0.19 2.27
CA HIS A 317 -21.02 0.26 2.63
C HIS A 317 -20.43 1.69 2.58
N GLU A 318 -20.99 2.60 1.77
CA GLU A 318 -20.51 4.00 1.70
C GLU A 318 -20.80 4.77 3.00
N TRP A 319 -21.89 4.43 3.69
CA TRP A 319 -22.25 5.05 4.97
C TRP A 319 -21.25 4.73 6.08
N LEU A 320 -20.50 3.64 5.95
CA LEU A 320 -19.43 3.32 6.89
C LEU A 320 -18.35 4.39 6.89
N TYR A 321 -18.19 5.19 5.84
CA TYR A 321 -17.20 6.27 5.78
C TYR A 321 -17.74 7.63 6.27
N ASP A 322 -19.03 7.73 6.60
CA ASP A 322 -19.60 8.99 7.11
C ASP A 322 -19.20 9.18 8.58
N PRO A 323 -18.55 10.30 8.95
CA PRO A 323 -18.23 10.62 10.34
C PRO A 323 -19.46 10.66 11.26
N ALA A 324 -20.66 10.89 10.71
CA ALA A 324 -21.91 10.84 11.46
C ALA A 324 -22.32 9.42 11.88
N ALA A 325 -21.69 8.38 11.32
CA ALA A 325 -21.94 6.98 11.67
C ALA A 325 -21.37 6.57 13.04
N ASP A 326 -20.35 7.29 13.55
CA ASP A 326 -19.74 7.05 14.87
C ASP A 326 -20.75 7.25 16.03
N ASP A 327 -21.71 8.18 15.85
CA ASP A 327 -22.79 8.44 16.81
C ASP A 327 -23.98 7.44 16.70
N MET A 328 -24.01 6.57 15.67
CA MET A 328 -25.16 5.70 15.37
C MET A 328 -25.10 4.30 16.01
N ASP A 329 -23.94 3.89 16.53
CA ASP A 329 -23.73 2.58 17.18
C ASP A 329 -24.56 2.39 18.47
N GLN A 330 -25.31 3.43 18.90
CA GLN A 330 -26.11 3.44 20.13
C GLN A 330 -27.62 3.61 19.94
N ASP A 331 -28.17 3.66 18.72
CA ASP A 331 -29.63 3.76 18.50
C ASP A 331 -30.26 2.47 17.89
N PRO A 332 -30.91 1.64 18.73
CA PRO A 332 -31.66 0.46 18.28
C PRO A 332 -32.81 0.75 17.30
N GLY A 333 -33.17 2.02 17.09
CA GLY A 333 -34.26 2.46 16.21
C GLY A 333 -33.95 2.42 14.72
N LEU A 334 -32.68 2.42 14.31
CA LEU A 334 -32.26 2.45 12.90
C LEU A 334 -32.33 1.10 12.19
N ALA A 335 -32.25 -0.02 12.93
CA ALA A 335 -32.40 -1.38 12.39
C ALA A 335 -33.76 -1.64 11.69
N HIS A 336 -34.77 -0.80 11.93
CA HIS A 336 -36.08 -0.87 11.28
C HIS A 336 -36.16 -0.15 9.92
N LEU A 337 -35.11 0.57 9.51
CA LEU A 337 -35.05 1.26 8.21
C LEU A 337 -34.24 0.48 7.15
N GLY A 338 -33.72 -0.70 7.49
CA GLY A 338 -32.85 -1.48 6.60
C GLY A 338 -31.42 -0.97 6.53
N ILE A 339 -31.13 0.19 7.13
CA ILE A 339 -29.80 0.78 7.25
C ILE A 339 -29.20 0.23 8.55
N ALA A 340 -28.23 -0.69 8.45
CA ALA A 340 -27.60 -1.27 9.62
C ALA A 340 -26.24 -0.60 9.89
N PRO A 341 -26.01 0.00 11.08
CA PRO A 341 -24.67 0.06 11.63
C PRO A 341 -24.27 -1.39 11.94
N ILE A 342 -23.60 -2.02 10.98
CA ILE A 342 -23.02 -3.35 11.13
C ILE A 342 -21.68 -3.12 11.82
N GLY A 343 -21.60 -3.36 13.13
CA GLY A 343 -20.31 -3.28 13.83
C GLY A 343 -19.29 -4.22 13.18
N VAL A 344 -18.00 -3.88 13.25
CA VAL A 344 -16.90 -4.60 12.55
C VAL A 344 -16.95 -6.12 12.71
N LYS A 345 -17.39 -6.60 13.88
CA LYS A 345 -17.58 -8.02 14.16
C LYS A 345 -18.46 -8.72 13.12
N ASP A 346 -19.43 -8.05 12.54
CA ASP A 346 -20.41 -8.62 11.62
C ASP A 346 -20.00 -8.45 10.15
N TRP A 347 -18.88 -7.78 9.84
CA TRP A 347 -18.45 -7.52 8.47
C TRP A 347 -18.09 -8.77 7.67
N PHE A 348 -17.70 -9.84 8.36
CA PHE A 348 -17.38 -11.15 7.76
C PHE A 348 -18.56 -12.12 7.81
N THR A 349 -19.74 -11.67 8.24
CA THR A 349 -20.95 -12.51 8.28
C THR A 349 -21.63 -12.46 6.91
N PRO A 350 -21.99 -13.62 6.32
CA PRO A 350 -22.74 -13.63 5.06
C PRO A 350 -24.07 -12.87 5.17
N PHE A 351 -24.43 -12.07 4.16
CA PHE A 351 -25.71 -11.36 4.09
C PHE A 351 -26.92 -12.30 4.08
N ASN A 352 -26.74 -13.54 3.61
CA ASN A 352 -27.77 -14.56 3.52
C ASN A 352 -27.15 -15.96 3.45
N GLU A 353 -28.00 -17.00 3.56
CA GLU A 353 -27.60 -18.41 3.57
C GLU A 353 -26.93 -18.91 2.26
N GLU A 354 -27.04 -18.14 1.17
CA GLU A 354 -26.40 -18.44 -0.10
C GLU A 354 -25.01 -17.80 -0.24
N GLY A 355 -24.69 -16.81 0.60
CA GLY A 355 -23.39 -16.15 0.64
C GLY A 355 -22.32 -17.07 1.20
N HIS A 356 -21.13 -17.06 0.59
CA HIS A 356 -20.02 -17.91 0.99
C HIS A 356 -18.86 -17.08 1.50
N VAL A 357 -18.62 -17.13 2.81
CA VAL A 357 -17.41 -16.59 3.45
C VAL A 357 -16.50 -17.75 3.83
N HIS A 358 -15.19 -17.59 3.60
CA HIS A 358 -14.22 -18.63 3.94
C HIS A 358 -14.25 -18.93 5.45
N PRO A 359 -14.18 -20.21 5.89
CA PRO A 359 -14.33 -20.57 7.31
C PRO A 359 -13.36 -19.88 8.28
N TYR A 360 -12.17 -19.50 7.80
CA TYR A 360 -11.20 -18.73 8.59
C TYR A 360 -11.63 -17.26 8.79
N ALA A 361 -12.29 -16.67 7.80
CA ALA A 361 -12.81 -15.31 7.86
C ALA A 361 -14.13 -15.23 8.64
N ALA A 362 -14.93 -16.30 8.57
CA ALA A 362 -16.16 -16.40 9.34
C ALA A 362 -15.90 -16.20 10.84
N ASN A 363 -16.81 -15.51 11.50
CA ASN A 363 -16.82 -15.46 12.96
C ASN A 363 -17.01 -16.88 13.49
N GLY A 364 -15.98 -17.44 14.13
CA GLY A 364 -16.13 -18.67 14.90
C GLY A 364 -17.05 -18.42 16.08
N ASP A 365 -17.93 -19.37 16.38
CA ASP A 365 -18.67 -19.48 17.66
C ASP A 365 -17.69 -19.75 18.84
N ASP A 366 -16.70 -18.89 19.04
CA ASP A 366 -15.76 -18.98 20.17
C ASP A 366 -16.03 -17.84 21.16
N ASP A 367 -17.13 -18.00 21.89
CA ASP A 367 -17.09 -17.82 23.34
C ASP A 367 -17.96 -18.89 24.05
N PRO A 368 -17.40 -20.04 24.44
CA PRO A 368 -18.02 -20.94 25.41
C PRO A 368 -17.72 -20.48 26.86
N GLY A 369 -17.60 -19.17 27.10
CA GLY A 369 -17.17 -18.57 28.36
C GLY A 369 -18.26 -18.11 29.31
N ASP A 370 -19.56 -18.23 28.98
CA ASP A 370 -20.65 -17.83 29.88
C ASP A 370 -21.59 -19.00 30.22
N ALA A 371 -21.00 -20.01 30.85
CA ALA A 371 -21.74 -21.00 31.63
C ALA A 371 -21.02 -21.21 32.97
N SER A 372 -21.31 -20.34 33.93
CA SER A 372 -21.15 -20.62 35.37
C SER A 372 -22.17 -19.87 36.22
#